data_AF-A0A919QZK7-F1
#
_entry.id   AF-A0A919QZK7-F1
#
_cell.length_a   1.000
_cell.length_b   1.000
_cell.length_c   1.000
_cell.angle_alpha   90.00
_cell.angle_beta   90.00
_cell.angle_gamma   90.00
#
_symmetry.space_group_name_H-M   'P 1'
#
loop_
_entity.id
_entity.type
_entity.pdbx_description
1 polymer ?
#
loop_
_entity_poly.entity_id
_entity_poly.type
_entity_poly.pdbx_seq_one_letter_code
_entity_poly.pdbx_strand_id
1 'polypeptide(L)'
;MRRHETTSRFRPFTRRLAVLLITIAAGLGLGPVAAHADTWRTATGSGWGSTPDTASAAAQSSARAELTRQAAALGEVCTGVTSSATLSYTVPSGGGYVYSGTATGSCAPAPPSPYTVPRGATARGEGRTYSLARDNGAARARADILVAGGDCTGYQVTNMAQVYTAPDGSWYIYDVTVSATCVR
;
A
#
# COMPACT_ATOMS: atom_id res chain seq x y z
N MET A 1 61.38 -27.99 30.57
CA MET A 1 62.01 -27.08 29.58
C MET A 1 62.13 -27.84 28.26
N ARG A 2 61.75 -27.21 27.13
CA ARG A 2 62.20 -27.36 25.73
C ARG A 2 62.73 -28.73 25.26
N ARG A 3 62.45 -29.26 24.07
CA ARG A 3 61.68 -28.99 22.84
C ARG A 3 62.16 -30.10 21.87
N HIS A 4 61.30 -30.50 20.92
CA HIS A 4 61.66 -31.09 19.61
C HIS A 4 62.23 -32.53 19.65
N GLU A 5 61.92 -33.45 18.73
CA GLU A 5 61.82 -33.29 17.27
C GLU A 5 61.30 -34.62 16.62
N THR A 6 60.59 -34.50 15.47
CA THR A 6 60.58 -35.40 14.27
C THR A 6 60.24 -36.92 14.43
N THR A 7 59.46 -37.62 13.60
CA THR A 7 59.35 -37.59 12.13
C THR A 7 58.23 -38.55 11.63
N SER A 8 57.70 -38.23 10.43
CA SER A 8 57.36 -39.16 9.33
C SER A 8 56.11 -40.05 9.34
N ARG A 9 55.08 -39.53 8.64
CA ARG A 9 54.28 -40.14 7.55
C ARG A 9 54.30 -41.67 7.37
N PHE A 10 53.11 -42.28 7.44
CA PHE A 10 52.61 -43.24 6.44
C PHE A 10 51.07 -43.14 6.34
N ARG A 11 50.59 -42.55 5.25
CA ARG A 11 49.33 -42.92 4.58
C ARG A 11 49.77 -43.84 3.43
N PRO A 12 49.01 -44.84 2.93
CA PRO A 12 47.75 -44.52 2.25
C PRO A 12 46.70 -45.66 2.08
N PHE A 13 45.58 -45.30 1.42
CA PHE A 13 44.53 -46.12 0.79
C PHE A 13 43.62 -46.98 1.70
N THR A 14 42.30 -47.12 1.56
CA THR A 14 41.22 -46.51 0.75
C THR A 14 39.93 -47.17 1.21
N ARG A 15 38.96 -46.38 1.69
CA ARG A 15 37.51 -46.58 1.51
C ARG A 15 36.81 -45.45 2.26
N ARG A 16 36.70 -44.27 1.65
CA ARG A 16 35.52 -43.85 0.87
C ARG A 16 34.21 -44.13 1.61
N LEU A 17 33.74 -43.13 2.35
CA LEU A 17 32.35 -42.64 2.37
C LEU A 17 32.40 -41.28 3.10
N ALA A 18 32.69 -40.19 2.37
CA ALA A 18 31.70 -39.18 1.96
C ALA A 18 31.03 -38.53 3.19
N VAL A 19 31.58 -37.46 3.78
CA VAL A 19 31.39 -36.05 3.39
C VAL A 19 29.94 -35.74 2.98
N LEU A 20 29.16 -35.16 3.90
CA LEU A 20 28.42 -33.93 3.62
C LEU A 20 28.07 -33.21 4.94
N LEU A 21 28.81 -32.14 5.22
CA LEU A 21 28.45 -31.06 6.14
C LEU A 21 27.51 -30.11 5.40
N ILE A 22 26.30 -29.86 5.92
CA ILE A 22 25.61 -28.60 5.66
C ILE A 22 24.92 -28.14 6.95
N THR A 23 25.63 -27.30 7.70
CA THR A 23 25.03 -26.35 8.65
C THR A 23 24.40 -25.21 7.84
N ILE A 24 23.06 -25.08 7.86
CA ILE A 24 22.38 -23.86 7.41
C ILE A 24 21.91 -23.10 8.66
N ALA A 25 22.70 -22.12 9.05
CA ALA A 25 22.29 -21.00 9.88
C ALA A 25 22.24 -19.75 8.99
N ALA A 26 21.06 -19.45 8.46
CA ALA A 26 20.60 -18.20 7.84
C ALA A 26 19.18 -18.53 7.36
N GLY A 27 18.11 -17.82 7.64
CA GLY A 27 17.90 -16.46 8.07
C GLY A 27 16.50 -16.08 7.56
N LEU A 28 15.90 -15.09 8.20
CA LEU A 28 14.72 -14.34 7.76
C LEU A 28 13.36 -15.04 7.92
N GLY A 29 12.56 -14.47 8.82
CA GLY A 29 11.19 -14.86 9.09
C GLY A 29 10.35 -14.92 7.81
N LEU A 30 10.05 -16.14 7.41
CA LEU A 30 8.80 -16.43 6.73
C LEU A 30 7.78 -16.63 7.86
N GLY A 31 7.33 -15.51 8.43
CA GLY A 31 6.03 -15.53 9.11
C GLY A 31 5.00 -16.12 8.14
N PRO A 32 3.99 -16.85 8.62
CA PRO A 32 2.95 -17.34 7.74
C PRO A 32 2.40 -16.14 6.97
N VAL A 33 2.59 -16.11 5.65
CA VAL A 33 1.68 -15.39 4.78
C VAL A 33 0.35 -16.07 5.00
N ALA A 34 -0.46 -15.50 5.89
CA ALA A 34 -1.86 -15.83 5.94
C ALA A 34 -2.38 -15.49 4.55
N ALA A 35 -2.58 -16.50 3.71
CA ALA A 35 -3.42 -16.38 2.55
C ALA A 35 -4.80 -16.05 3.13
N HIS A 36 -5.12 -14.76 3.19
CA HIS A 36 -6.42 -14.30 3.63
C HIS A 36 -7.41 -14.71 2.54
N ALA A 37 -8.02 -15.87 2.72
CA ALA A 37 -9.10 -16.31 1.86
C ALA A 37 -10.27 -15.35 2.04
N ASP A 38 -10.88 -14.94 0.92
CA ASP A 38 -12.14 -14.20 0.96
C ASP A 38 -13.16 -14.97 1.80
N THR A 39 -13.70 -14.33 2.82
CA THR A 39 -14.70 -14.92 3.72
C THR A 39 -16.08 -14.49 3.28
N TRP A 40 -16.97 -15.46 3.06
CA TRP A 40 -18.38 -15.16 2.82
C TRP A 40 -19.05 -14.74 4.13
N ARG A 41 -19.65 -13.56 4.17
CA ARG A 41 -20.32 -13.02 5.36
C ARG A 41 -21.77 -12.70 5.09
N THR A 42 -22.56 -12.72 6.15
CA THR A 42 -23.99 -12.39 6.14
C THR A 42 -24.32 -11.55 7.36
N ALA A 43 -25.10 -10.50 7.14
CA ALA A 43 -25.61 -9.64 8.20
C ALA A 43 -27.10 -9.35 7.99
N THR A 44 -27.80 -9.13 9.10
CA THR A 44 -29.23 -8.81 9.09
C THR A 44 -29.46 -7.41 9.65
N GLY A 45 -30.48 -6.74 9.14
CA GLY A 45 -30.95 -5.46 9.66
C GLY A 45 -32.47 -5.40 9.65
N SER A 46 -33.02 -4.35 10.24
CA SER A 46 -34.45 -4.04 10.15
C SER A 46 -34.65 -2.62 9.67
N GLY A 47 -35.80 -2.37 9.04
CA GLY A 47 -36.19 -1.07 8.55
C GLY A 47 -37.69 -0.87 8.66
N TRP A 48 -38.09 0.36 8.99
CA TRP A 48 -39.49 0.78 8.99
C TRP A 48 -39.70 1.88 7.94
N GLY A 49 -40.89 1.93 7.37
CA GLY A 49 -41.29 2.98 6.43
C GLY A 49 -42.80 3.09 6.30
N SER A 50 -43.28 4.24 5.84
CA SER A 50 -44.71 4.47 5.60
C SER A 50 -45.26 3.69 4.41
N THR A 51 -44.38 3.23 3.51
CA THR A 51 -44.71 2.38 2.36
C THR A 51 -43.89 1.09 2.38
N PRO A 52 -44.33 0.02 1.69
CA PRO A 52 -43.54 -1.21 1.58
C PRO A 52 -42.14 -0.98 1.00
N ASP A 53 -42.05 -0.13 -0.04
CA ASP A 53 -40.78 0.14 -0.73
C ASP A 53 -39.79 0.89 0.17
N THR A 54 -40.26 1.89 0.91
CA THR A 54 -39.39 2.66 1.83
C THR A 54 -38.91 1.81 2.99
N ALA A 55 -39.79 0.96 3.55
CA ALA A 55 -39.43 0.03 4.61
C ALA A 55 -38.44 -1.04 4.14
N SER A 56 -38.67 -1.61 2.94
CA SER A 56 -37.77 -2.60 2.31
C SER A 56 -36.39 -2.00 2.03
N ALA A 57 -36.33 -0.81 1.44
CA ALA A 57 -35.07 -0.12 1.17
C ALA A 57 -34.31 0.22 2.47
N ALA A 58 -35.01 0.67 3.51
CA ALA A 58 -34.43 0.92 4.82
C ALA A 58 -33.84 -0.36 5.44
N ALA A 59 -34.55 -1.48 5.35
CA ALA A 59 -34.09 -2.76 5.89
C ALA A 59 -32.86 -3.29 5.15
N GLN A 60 -32.82 -3.19 3.82
CA GLN A 60 -31.65 -3.55 3.02
C GLN A 60 -30.44 -2.66 3.33
N SER A 61 -30.65 -1.35 3.47
CA SER A 61 -29.59 -0.41 3.85
C SER A 61 -29.03 -0.71 5.24
N SER A 62 -29.91 -0.98 6.22
CA SER A 62 -29.56 -1.38 7.58
C SER A 62 -28.72 -2.66 7.60
N ALA A 63 -29.12 -3.68 6.83
CA ALA A 63 -28.37 -4.93 6.71
C ALA A 63 -26.99 -4.73 6.06
N ARG A 64 -26.88 -3.88 5.02
CA ARG A 64 -25.59 -3.51 4.41
C ARG A 64 -24.69 -2.76 5.39
N ALA A 65 -25.24 -1.83 6.16
CA ALA A 65 -24.47 -1.09 7.16
C ALA A 65 -23.94 -2.01 8.27
N GLU A 66 -24.73 -2.99 8.71
CA GLU A 66 -24.28 -4.03 9.64
C GLU A 66 -23.16 -4.88 9.04
N LEU A 67 -23.31 -5.35 7.79
CA LEU A 67 -22.27 -6.11 7.09
C LEU A 67 -20.94 -5.33 7.04
N THR A 68 -21.00 -4.05 6.66
CA THR A 68 -19.84 -3.16 6.61
C THR A 68 -19.22 -2.96 8.00
N ARG A 69 -20.03 -2.80 9.05
CA ARG A 69 -19.52 -2.67 10.43
C ARG A 69 -18.79 -3.93 10.89
N GLN A 70 -19.33 -5.11 10.60
CA GLN A 70 -18.70 -6.39 10.95
C GLN A 70 -17.37 -6.59 10.22
N ALA A 71 -17.32 -6.25 8.93
CA ALA A 71 -16.10 -6.31 8.14
C ALA A 71 -15.05 -5.32 8.67
N ALA A 72 -15.46 -4.07 8.92
CA ALA A 72 -14.57 -3.03 9.44
C ALA A 72 -13.96 -3.39 10.81
N ALA A 73 -14.73 -4.03 11.70
CA ALA A 73 -14.23 -4.52 12.99
C ALA A 73 -13.09 -5.54 12.86
N LEU A 74 -12.94 -6.15 11.69
CA LEU A 74 -11.92 -7.15 11.38
C LEU A 74 -10.88 -6.63 10.36
N GLY A 75 -10.94 -5.34 10.01
CA GLY A 75 -10.06 -4.74 9.02
C GLY A 75 -10.30 -5.25 7.60
N GLU A 76 -11.53 -5.70 7.30
CA GLU A 76 -11.94 -6.23 6.01
C GLU A 76 -12.84 -5.25 5.25
N VAL A 77 -12.91 -5.42 3.93
CA VAL A 77 -13.90 -4.78 3.04
C VAL A 77 -14.66 -5.87 2.30
N CYS A 78 -16.00 -5.75 2.27
CA CYS A 78 -16.85 -6.68 1.53
C CYS A 78 -17.13 -6.17 0.12
N THR A 79 -17.06 -7.07 -0.85
CA THR A 79 -17.37 -6.84 -2.27
C THR A 79 -18.46 -7.81 -2.75
N GLY A 80 -19.06 -7.52 -3.91
CA GLY A 80 -20.15 -8.35 -4.45
C GLY A 80 -21.38 -8.41 -3.54
N VAL A 81 -21.61 -7.36 -2.73
CA VAL A 81 -22.67 -7.37 -1.72
C VAL A 81 -24.04 -7.40 -2.38
N THR A 82 -24.80 -8.45 -2.08
CA THR A 82 -26.21 -8.57 -2.43
C THR A 82 -27.06 -8.35 -1.20
N SER A 83 -28.25 -7.77 -1.36
CA SER A 83 -29.18 -7.59 -0.26
C SER A 83 -30.60 -7.90 -0.68
N SER A 84 -31.38 -8.45 0.25
CA SER A 84 -32.80 -8.70 0.12
C SER A 84 -33.51 -8.24 1.39
N ALA A 85 -34.83 -8.06 1.31
CA ALA A 85 -35.64 -7.82 2.48
C ALA A 85 -36.96 -8.58 2.39
N THR A 86 -37.49 -8.95 3.54
CA THR A 86 -38.75 -9.67 3.70
C THR A 86 -39.63 -8.89 4.66
N LEU A 87 -40.91 -8.72 4.30
CA LEU A 87 -41.89 -8.06 5.16
C LEU A 87 -42.02 -8.87 6.46
N SER A 88 -41.73 -8.23 7.58
CA SER A 88 -41.87 -8.84 8.91
C SER A 88 -43.23 -8.53 9.50
N TYR A 89 -43.70 -7.29 9.35
CA TYR A 89 -44.92 -6.83 10.00
C TYR A 89 -45.51 -5.61 9.29
N THR A 90 -46.84 -5.58 9.19
CA THR A 90 -47.58 -4.39 8.77
C THR A 90 -48.28 -3.81 9.98
N VAL A 91 -48.05 -2.52 10.25
CA VAL A 91 -48.66 -1.84 11.39
C VAL A 91 -50.17 -1.75 11.16
N PRO A 92 -51.01 -2.28 12.08
CA PRO A 92 -52.46 -2.11 12.05
C PRO A 92 -52.80 -0.63 11.93
N SER A 93 -53.92 -0.28 11.28
CA SER A 93 -54.31 1.09 10.92
C SER A 93 -53.49 1.79 9.82
N GLY A 94 -52.62 1.07 9.10
CA GLY A 94 -51.86 1.65 7.98
C GLY A 94 -50.70 2.53 8.40
N GLY A 95 -50.26 2.42 9.65
CA GLY A 95 -49.16 3.21 10.23
C GLY A 95 -47.77 2.83 9.73
N GLY A 96 -47.64 2.01 8.69
CA GLY A 96 -46.38 1.66 8.05
C GLY A 96 -46.07 0.16 7.99
N TYR A 97 -44.86 -0.15 7.54
CA TYR A 97 -44.37 -1.49 7.27
C TYR A 97 -43.01 -1.66 7.93
N VAL A 98 -42.74 -2.85 8.46
CA VAL A 98 -41.45 -3.26 9.02
C VAL A 98 -40.93 -4.41 8.17
N TYR A 99 -39.72 -4.26 7.66
CA TYR A 99 -39.01 -5.28 6.91
C TYR A 99 -37.76 -5.72 7.68
N SER A 100 -37.41 -7.00 7.53
CA SER A 100 -36.09 -7.52 7.90
C SER A 100 -35.26 -7.68 6.63
N GLY A 101 -34.07 -7.09 6.63
CA GLY A 101 -33.11 -7.15 5.53
C GLY A 101 -32.01 -8.14 5.82
N THR A 102 -31.49 -8.77 4.78
CA THR A 102 -30.27 -9.58 4.82
C THR A 102 -29.31 -9.06 3.76
N ALA A 103 -28.03 -8.90 4.11
CA ALA A 103 -26.96 -8.56 3.19
C ALA A 103 -25.86 -9.62 3.25
N THR A 104 -25.38 -10.06 2.10
CA THR A 104 -24.32 -11.06 1.98
C THR A 104 -23.27 -10.63 0.98
N GLY A 105 -22.01 -11.00 1.20
CA GLY A 105 -20.92 -10.69 0.28
C GLY A 105 -19.61 -11.36 0.68
N SER A 106 -18.62 -11.27 -0.21
CA SER A 106 -17.26 -11.77 0.02
C SER A 106 -16.40 -10.68 0.64
N CYS A 107 -15.80 -10.95 1.79
CA CYS A 107 -15.03 -9.98 2.56
C CYS A 107 -13.57 -10.42 2.65
N ALA A 108 -12.68 -9.50 2.32
CA ALA A 108 -11.25 -9.70 2.30
C ALA A 108 -10.58 -8.60 3.13
N PRO A 109 -9.35 -8.79 3.64
CA PRO A 109 -8.61 -7.71 4.27
C PRO A 109 -8.63 -6.46 3.39
N ALA A 110 -8.88 -5.32 4.03
CA ALA A 110 -8.80 -4.05 3.36
C ALA A 110 -7.40 -3.92 2.73
N PRO A 111 -7.30 -3.45 1.47
CA PRO A 111 -6.01 -3.09 0.93
C PRO A 111 -5.36 -2.05 1.86
N PRO A 112 -4.02 -2.07 2.02
CA PRO A 112 -3.36 -1.07 2.83
C PRO A 112 -3.77 0.32 2.34
N SER A 113 -4.09 1.21 3.29
CA SER A 113 -4.44 2.58 2.94
C SER A 113 -3.29 3.20 2.14
N PRO A 114 -3.58 3.88 1.01
CA PRO A 114 -2.56 4.63 0.32
C PRO A 114 -1.92 5.60 1.31
N TYR A 115 -0.60 5.53 1.45
CA TYR A 115 0.14 6.41 2.35
C TYR A 115 0.98 7.36 1.50
N THR A 116 1.12 8.58 2.01
CA THR A 116 1.91 9.61 1.34
C THR A 116 3.37 9.52 1.78
N VAL A 117 4.28 9.63 0.81
CA VAL A 117 5.72 9.63 1.02
C VAL A 117 6.29 10.93 0.45
N PRO A 118 7.03 11.73 1.25
CA PRO A 118 7.76 12.87 0.71
C PRO A 118 8.90 12.37 -0.18
N ARG A 119 9.03 12.97 -1.37
CA ARG A 119 10.14 12.72 -2.28
C ARG A 119 10.82 14.03 -2.64
N GLY A 120 12.12 13.96 -2.83
CA GLY A 120 12.91 15.07 -3.34
C GLY A 120 13.95 14.58 -4.33
N ALA A 121 14.20 15.38 -5.37
CA ALA A 121 15.25 15.14 -6.33
C ALA A 121 15.97 16.44 -6.64
N THR A 122 17.27 16.35 -6.91
CA THR A 122 18.09 17.48 -7.35
C THR A 122 18.59 17.19 -8.74
N ALA A 123 18.36 18.11 -9.67
CA ALA A 123 18.85 17.99 -11.03
C ALA A 123 19.51 19.29 -11.49
N ARG A 124 20.49 19.14 -12.39
CA ARG A 124 21.21 20.26 -12.97
C ARG A 124 20.39 20.88 -14.10
N GLY A 125 20.16 22.18 -13.96
CA GLY A 125 19.49 23.02 -14.93
C GLY A 125 20.46 24.03 -15.53
N GLU A 126 20.37 24.22 -16.84
CA GLU A 126 21.24 25.12 -17.60
C GLU A 126 20.41 26.02 -18.49
N GLY A 127 20.84 27.26 -18.70
CA GLY A 127 20.10 28.18 -19.55
C GLY A 127 20.77 29.53 -19.73
N ARG A 128 20.34 30.25 -20.75
CA ARG A 128 20.81 31.62 -21.06
C ARG A 128 20.32 32.67 -20.08
N THR A 129 19.29 32.34 -19.29
CA THR A 129 18.80 33.16 -18.19
C THR A 129 18.75 32.32 -16.93
N TYR A 130 18.81 33.01 -15.79
CA TYR A 130 18.56 32.42 -14.48
C TYR A 130 17.24 31.61 -14.44
N SER A 131 16.15 32.19 -14.94
CA SER A 131 14.83 31.54 -14.94
C SER A 131 14.81 30.26 -15.77
N LEU A 132 15.42 30.29 -16.96
CA LEU A 132 15.48 29.11 -17.83
C LEU A 132 16.32 27.99 -17.22
N ALA A 133 17.46 28.31 -16.61
CA ALA A 133 18.28 27.33 -15.91
C ALA A 133 17.51 26.70 -14.73
N ARG A 134 16.81 27.52 -13.93
CA ARG A 134 15.94 27.04 -12.85
C ARG A 134 14.84 26.11 -13.37
N ASP A 135 14.12 26.53 -14.40
CA ASP A 135 12.96 25.79 -14.91
C ASP A 135 13.39 24.47 -15.57
N ASN A 136 14.52 24.45 -16.29
CA ASN A 136 15.11 23.24 -16.85
C ASN A 136 15.54 22.25 -15.75
N GLY A 137 16.17 22.75 -14.67
CA GLY A 137 16.56 21.93 -13.53
C GLY A 137 15.33 21.37 -12.80
N ALA A 138 14.33 22.21 -12.55
CA ALA A 138 13.07 21.80 -11.93
C ALA A 138 12.32 20.75 -12.76
N ALA A 139 12.27 20.89 -14.09
CA ALA A 139 11.63 19.91 -14.97
C ALA A 139 12.33 18.55 -14.91
N ARG A 140 13.67 18.51 -14.91
CA ARG A 140 14.43 17.27 -14.75
C ARG A 140 14.24 16.64 -13.38
N ALA A 141 14.34 17.43 -12.30
CA ALA A 141 14.11 16.92 -10.95
C ALA A 141 12.69 16.35 -10.78
N ARG A 142 11.68 16.96 -11.42
CA ARG A 142 10.32 16.41 -11.47
C ARG A 142 10.26 15.08 -12.21
N ALA A 143 10.94 14.96 -13.35
CA ALA A 143 11.02 13.70 -14.08
C ALA A 143 11.67 12.60 -13.22
N ASP A 144 12.73 12.91 -12.48
CA ASP A 144 13.40 11.96 -11.58
C ASP A 144 12.48 11.50 -10.43
N ILE A 145 11.67 12.40 -9.87
CA ILE A 145 10.64 12.04 -8.88
C ILE A 145 9.61 11.08 -9.48
N LEU A 146 9.15 11.33 -10.70
CA LEU A 146 8.15 10.49 -11.38
C LEU A 146 8.69 9.09 -11.73
N VAL A 147 9.98 8.98 -12.08
CA VAL A 147 10.64 7.68 -12.34
C VAL A 147 10.62 6.78 -11.10
N ALA A 148 10.62 7.34 -9.90
CA ALA A 148 10.58 6.57 -8.65
C ALA A 148 9.20 5.94 -8.34
N GLY A 149 8.19 6.23 -9.17
CA GLY A 149 6.84 5.66 -9.10
C GLY A 149 5.93 6.27 -8.04
N GLY A 150 4.62 6.22 -8.33
CA GLY A 150 3.53 6.75 -7.50
C GLY A 150 2.91 8.02 -8.08
N ASP A 151 1.71 8.35 -7.61
CA ASP A 151 1.02 9.58 -7.99
C ASP A 151 1.52 10.73 -7.12
N CYS A 152 2.36 11.58 -7.70
CA CYS A 152 3.02 12.67 -6.98
C CYS A 152 2.33 14.02 -7.28
N THR A 153 2.07 14.79 -6.23
CA THR A 153 1.46 16.12 -6.30
C THR A 153 2.20 17.11 -5.42
N GLY A 154 1.81 18.39 -5.49
CA GLY A 154 2.38 19.44 -4.64
C GLY A 154 3.85 19.73 -4.92
N TYR A 155 4.28 19.68 -6.19
CA TYR A 155 5.66 19.95 -6.56
C TYR A 155 6.08 21.37 -6.22
N GLN A 156 7.18 21.51 -5.47
CA GLN A 156 7.75 22.79 -5.05
C GLN A 156 9.26 22.77 -5.27
N VAL A 157 9.85 23.86 -5.75
CA VAL A 157 11.30 24.05 -5.71
C VAL A 157 11.67 24.41 -4.27
N THR A 158 12.45 23.56 -3.60
CA THR A 158 12.81 23.74 -2.18
C THR A 158 14.21 24.27 -1.99
N ASN A 159 15.10 24.01 -2.93
CA ASN A 159 16.45 24.54 -2.92
C ASN A 159 16.94 24.81 -4.34
N MET A 160 17.84 25.77 -4.46
CA MET A 160 18.45 26.13 -5.72
C MET A 160 19.85 26.69 -5.44
N ALA A 161 20.87 25.94 -5.83
CA ALA A 161 22.27 26.31 -5.63
C ALA A 161 22.89 26.74 -6.96
N GLN A 162 23.51 27.92 -6.99
CA GLN A 162 24.28 28.37 -8.15
C GLN A 162 25.54 27.53 -8.27
N VAL A 163 25.72 26.88 -9.42
CA VAL A 163 26.92 26.10 -9.74
C VAL A 163 27.91 26.97 -10.50
N TYR A 164 27.42 27.68 -11.51
CA TYR A 164 28.24 28.50 -12.39
C TYR A 164 27.41 29.59 -13.07
N THR A 165 28.04 30.75 -13.27
CA THR A 165 27.54 31.80 -14.15
C THR A 165 28.70 32.24 -15.03
N ALA A 166 28.47 32.31 -16.33
CA ALA A 166 29.48 32.81 -17.25
C ALA A 166 29.86 34.26 -16.91
N PRO A 167 31.14 34.67 -17.02
CA PRO A 167 31.57 36.02 -16.66
C PRO A 167 30.83 37.14 -17.41
N ASP A 168 30.36 36.85 -18.62
CA ASP A 168 29.56 37.73 -19.47
C ASP A 168 28.05 37.68 -19.18
N GLY A 169 27.63 36.86 -18.21
CA GLY A 169 26.23 36.64 -17.84
C GLY A 169 25.41 35.91 -18.91
N SER A 170 26.04 35.31 -19.92
CA SER A 170 25.33 34.69 -21.06
C SER A 170 24.79 33.29 -20.76
N TRP A 171 25.25 32.66 -19.68
CA TRP A 171 24.93 31.28 -19.30
C TRP A 171 24.91 31.07 -17.80
N TYR A 172 23.97 30.26 -17.35
CA TYR A 172 23.71 29.97 -15.95
C TYR A 172 23.54 28.48 -15.74
N ILE A 173 24.13 27.95 -14.68
CA ILE A 173 24.02 26.56 -14.25
C ILE A 173 23.62 26.54 -12.78
N TYR A 174 22.52 25.86 -12.47
CA TYR A 174 22.00 25.69 -11.12
C TYR A 174 21.71 24.23 -10.82
N ASP A 175 21.97 23.82 -9.59
CA ASP A 175 21.42 22.59 -9.04
C ASP A 175 20.09 22.93 -8.37
N VAL A 176 19.00 22.37 -8.90
CA VAL A 176 17.64 22.68 -8.46
C VAL A 176 17.05 21.46 -7.77
N THR A 177 16.67 21.62 -6.51
CA THR A 177 15.96 20.59 -5.74
C THR A 177 14.46 20.84 -5.81
N VAL A 178 13.72 19.82 -6.23
CA VAL A 178 12.26 19.79 -6.18
C VAL A 178 11.83 18.79 -5.12
N SER A 179 10.79 19.12 -4.37
CA SER A 179 10.09 18.18 -3.50
C SER A 179 8.65 18.00 -3.94
N ALA A 180 8.09 16.82 -3.66
CA ALA A 180 6.69 16.48 -3.90
C ALA A 180 6.22 15.46 -2.86
N THR A 181 4.90 15.31 -2.76
CA THR A 181 4.27 14.27 -1.95
C THR A 181 3.67 13.22 -2.88
N CYS A 182 4.08 11.96 -2.72
CA CYS A 182 3.67 10.87 -3.59
C CYS A 182 2.80 9.85 -2.85
N VAL A 183 1.74 9.37 -3.50
CA VAL A 183 0.89 8.30 -2.99
C VAL A 183 1.45 6.94 -3.44
N ARG A 184 1.45 5.96 -2.53
CA ARG A 184 1.90 4.59 -2.79
C ARG A 184 0.88 3.55 -2.38
#